data_AF-A0A950PJX0-F1
#
_entry.id   AF-A0A950PJX0-F1
#
_cell.length_a   1.000
_cell.length_b   1.000
_cell.length_c   1.000
_cell.angle_alpha   90.00
_cell.angle_beta   90.00
_cell.angle_gamma   90.00
#
_symmetry.space_group_name_H-M   'P 1'
#
loop_
_entity.id
_entity.type
_entity.pdbx_description
1 polymer ?
#
loop_
_entity_poly.entity_id
_entity_poly.type
_entity_poly.pdbx_seq_one_letter_code
_entity_poly.pdbx_strand_id
1 'polypeptide(L)'
;MSPRRDSDTPTSAERDVIDVLMWLAHNTGRELSYADIARGTSICDGSRLRRAVPRARAAAHELGHRLEQFLPSRDPLRRGERVTRFHRAGQGDEFGVRDALLACRKAVAYMGDMHRACTFEANNPNSIEPEAFGQMAEAAEGCMKTVSGVEGLGSKVLHAQDTMRRQAQRIADLEAQIAELTAQQSAASA
;
A
#
# COMPACT_ATOMS: atom_id res chain seq x y z
N MET A 1 14.36 26.54 26.90
CA MET A 1 13.94 26.89 25.53
C MET A 1 15.02 26.43 24.58
N SER A 2 14.74 25.45 23.72
CA SER A 2 15.70 24.92 22.74
C SER A 2 15.78 25.86 21.54
N PRO A 3 16.96 26.11 20.95
CA PRO A 3 17.08 27.05 19.84
C PRO A 3 16.33 26.50 18.61
N ARG A 4 15.41 27.30 18.05
CA ARG A 4 14.86 27.10 16.71
C ARG A 4 16.02 27.10 15.72
N ARG A 5 16.16 26.01 14.95
CA ARG A 5 17.16 25.89 13.88
C ARG A 5 16.67 26.64 12.64
N ASP A 6 17.22 27.81 12.41
CA ASP A 6 17.22 28.51 11.12
C ASP A 6 18.50 28.15 10.36
N SER A 7 18.56 26.94 9.80
CA SER A 7 19.63 26.60 8.86
C SER A 7 19.05 25.79 7.70
N ASP A 8 18.86 26.44 6.56
CA ASP A 8 18.41 25.83 5.29
C ASP A 8 19.35 24.73 4.76
N THR A 9 20.53 24.58 5.36
CA THR A 9 21.44 23.48 5.05
C THR A 9 21.10 22.22 5.86
N PRO A 10 20.75 21.10 5.20
CA PRO A 10 20.50 19.85 5.89
C PRO A 10 21.76 19.37 6.61
N THR A 11 21.57 18.86 7.82
CA THR A 11 22.60 18.19 8.62
C THR A 11 23.13 16.95 7.89
N SER A 12 24.30 16.45 8.27
CA SER A 12 24.87 15.23 7.68
C SER A 12 23.92 14.02 7.76
N ALA A 13 23.17 13.91 8.87
CA ALA A 13 22.20 12.85 9.06
C ALA A 13 20.95 13.02 8.17
N GLU A 14 20.53 14.25 7.90
CA GLU A 14 19.43 14.53 6.96
C GLU A 14 19.87 14.29 5.51
N ARG A 15 21.11 14.66 5.15
CA ARG A 15 21.69 14.33 3.84
C ARG A 15 21.74 12.83 3.59
N ASP A 16 22.20 12.05 4.57
CA ASP A 16 22.21 10.59 4.47
C ASP A 16 20.81 10.02 4.19
N VAL A 17 19.79 10.59 4.83
CA VAL A 17 18.39 10.19 4.63
C VAL A 17 17.92 10.56 3.23
N ILE A 18 18.23 11.78 2.76
CA ILE A 18 17.89 12.26 1.42
C ILE A 18 18.57 11.39 0.36
N ASP A 19 19.86 11.10 0.50
CA ASP A 19 20.64 10.28 -0.44
C ASP A 19 20.07 8.86 -0.53
N VAL A 20 19.73 8.26 0.62
CA VAL A 20 19.06 6.95 0.67
C VAL A 20 17.70 7.01 -0.03
N LEU A 21 16.87 8.01 0.25
CA LEU A 21 15.55 8.14 -0.37
C LEU A 21 15.62 8.33 -1.89
N MET A 22 16.50 9.22 -2.35
CA MET A 22 16.69 9.49 -3.77
C MET A 22 17.16 8.24 -4.52
N TRP A 23 18.10 7.49 -3.93
CA TRP A 23 18.59 6.26 -4.53
C TRP A 23 17.54 5.15 -4.54
N LEU A 24 16.78 4.99 -3.44
CA LEU A 24 15.67 4.03 -3.36
C LEU A 24 14.56 4.35 -4.37
N ALA A 25 14.26 5.64 -4.60
CA ALA A 25 13.27 6.06 -5.58
C ALA A 25 13.65 5.62 -7.01
N HIS A 26 14.93 5.67 -7.36
CA HIS A 26 15.42 5.18 -8.66
C HIS A 26 15.39 3.65 -8.79
N ASN A 27 15.30 2.93 -7.66
CA ASN A 27 15.28 1.47 -7.59
C ASN A 27 13.92 0.92 -7.09
N THR A 28 12.84 1.65 -7.35
CA THR A 28 11.48 1.29 -6.92
C THR A 28 11.12 -0.14 -7.32
N GLY A 29 10.51 -0.89 -6.40
CA GLY A 29 10.02 -2.26 -6.59
C GLY A 29 11.08 -3.37 -6.50
N ARG A 30 12.38 -3.03 -6.54
CA ARG A 30 13.48 -4.01 -6.47
C ARG A 30 13.72 -4.47 -5.04
N GLU A 31 14.15 -5.72 -4.87
CA GLU A 31 14.70 -6.20 -3.61
C GLU A 31 16.12 -5.65 -3.41
N LEU A 32 16.34 -4.92 -2.31
CA LEU A 32 17.59 -4.23 -2.03
C LEU A 32 18.07 -4.60 -0.62
N SER A 33 19.31 -5.05 -0.48
CA SER A 33 19.92 -5.26 0.83
C SER A 33 20.65 -4.01 1.32
N TYR A 34 21.14 -4.06 2.57
CA TYR A 34 21.99 -2.99 3.10
C TYR A 34 23.25 -2.80 2.26
N ALA A 35 23.83 -3.87 1.74
CA ALA A 35 24.99 -3.82 0.86
C ALA A 35 24.66 -3.15 -0.49
N ASP A 36 23.47 -3.39 -1.04
CA ASP A 36 23.01 -2.71 -2.26
C ASP A 36 22.86 -1.21 -2.04
N ILE A 37 22.20 -0.82 -0.94
CA ILE A 37 22.02 0.59 -0.59
C ILE A 37 23.37 1.26 -0.33
N ALA A 38 24.29 0.60 0.39
CA ALA A 38 25.61 1.14 0.68
C ALA A 38 26.42 1.44 -0.59
N ARG A 39 26.38 0.51 -1.56
CA ARG A 39 27.00 0.69 -2.88
C ARG A 39 26.37 1.85 -3.65
N GLY A 40 25.08 2.07 -3.46
CA GLY A 40 24.31 3.10 -4.14
C GLY A 40 24.45 4.51 -3.59
N THR A 41 24.57 4.66 -2.26
CA THR A 41 24.50 5.95 -1.57
C THR A 41 25.85 6.50 -1.14
N SER A 42 26.96 5.82 -1.47
CA SER A 42 28.31 6.14 -0.98
C SER A 42 28.42 6.16 0.57
N ILE A 43 27.42 5.60 1.27
CA ILE A 43 27.43 5.42 2.72
C ILE A 43 27.85 3.98 3.00
N CYS A 44 28.97 3.77 3.70
CA CYS A 44 29.43 2.43 4.05
C CYS A 44 28.35 1.63 4.83
N ASP A 45 28.25 0.33 4.54
CA ASP A 45 27.40 -0.57 5.32
C ASP A 45 27.94 -0.67 6.75
N GLY A 46 27.22 -0.02 7.67
CA GLY A 46 27.65 0.15 9.04
C GLY A 46 26.65 0.96 9.85
N SER A 47 27.08 1.46 11.00
CA SER A 47 26.20 2.15 11.96
C SER A 47 25.55 3.42 11.39
N ARG A 48 26.20 4.09 10.42
CA ARG A 48 25.67 5.29 9.75
C ARG A 48 24.47 4.93 8.87
N LEU A 49 24.64 3.98 7.94
CA LEU A 49 23.56 3.52 7.07
C LEU A 49 22.40 2.90 7.87
N ARG A 50 22.72 2.11 8.91
CA ARG A 50 21.71 1.50 9.78
C ARG A 50 20.90 2.50 10.59
N ARG A 51 21.41 3.72 10.80
CA ARG A 51 20.66 4.85 11.38
C ARG A 51 19.88 5.64 10.33
N ALA A 52 20.42 5.78 9.12
CA ALA A 52 19.79 6.50 8.02
C ALA A 52 18.54 5.78 7.49
N VAL A 53 18.61 4.46 7.26
CA VAL A 53 17.53 3.68 6.64
C VAL A 53 16.20 3.73 7.42
N PRO A 54 16.15 3.56 8.77
CA PRO A 54 14.91 3.72 9.51
C PRO A 54 14.32 5.13 9.45
N ARG A 55 15.18 6.16 9.39
CA ARG A 55 14.74 7.56 9.24
C ARG A 55 14.23 7.83 7.82
N ALA A 56 14.88 7.29 6.80
CA ALA A 56 14.39 7.28 5.43
C ALA A 56 13.03 6.59 5.32
N ARG A 57 12.82 5.47 6.03
CA ARG A 57 11.49 4.84 6.10
C ARG A 57 10.41 5.77 6.66
N ALA A 58 10.72 6.50 7.74
CA ALA A 58 9.77 7.44 8.34
C ALA A 58 9.46 8.61 7.38
N ALA A 59 10.48 9.22 6.80
CA ALA A 59 10.31 10.29 5.81
C ALA A 59 9.58 9.81 4.53
N ALA A 60 9.87 8.59 4.06
CA ALA A 60 9.12 7.97 2.96
C ALA A 60 7.63 7.88 3.30
N HIS A 61 7.30 7.45 4.53
CA HIS A 61 5.93 7.35 4.99
C HIS A 61 5.20 8.71 5.03
N GLU A 62 5.87 9.76 5.51
CA GLU A 62 5.34 11.14 5.50
C GLU A 62 5.05 11.64 4.08
N LEU A 63 5.88 11.24 3.10
CA LEU A 63 5.68 11.52 1.68
C LEU A 63 4.67 10.57 0.99
N GLY A 64 4.02 9.68 1.75
CA GLY A 64 3.07 8.68 1.24
C GLY A 64 3.71 7.51 0.50
N HIS A 65 5.03 7.39 0.51
CA HIS A 65 5.77 6.24 -0.02
C HIS A 65 5.87 5.13 1.03
N ARG A 66 6.22 3.91 0.59
CA ARG A 66 6.45 2.78 1.48
C ARG A 66 7.87 2.25 1.31
N LEU A 67 8.61 2.17 2.40
CA LEU A 67 9.83 1.37 2.49
C LEU A 67 9.58 0.20 3.43
N GLU A 68 9.65 -1.02 2.89
CA GLU A 68 9.40 -2.23 3.66
C GLU A 68 10.42 -2.42 4.79
N GLN A 69 10.05 -3.20 5.80
CA GLN A 69 11.05 -3.72 6.73
C GLN A 69 11.95 -4.72 5.99
N PHE A 70 13.17 -4.89 6.48
CA PHE A 70 14.08 -5.89 5.94
C PHE A 70 13.52 -7.29 6.22
N LEU A 71 13.09 -8.00 5.18
CA LEU A 71 12.54 -9.35 5.24
C LEU A 71 13.44 -10.32 4.47
N PRO A 72 13.35 -11.64 4.72
CA PRO A 72 14.05 -12.62 3.88
C PRO A 72 13.66 -12.44 2.41
N SER A 73 14.67 -12.46 1.52
CA SER A 73 14.46 -12.37 0.07
C SER A 73 13.58 -13.51 -0.44
N ARG A 74 12.71 -13.19 -1.41
CA ARG A 74 11.92 -14.19 -2.14
C ARG A 74 12.67 -14.76 -3.34
N ASP A 75 13.79 -14.15 -3.73
CA ASP A 75 14.64 -14.62 -4.82
C ASP A 75 15.41 -15.89 -4.39
N PRO A 76 15.24 -17.02 -5.08
CA PRO A 76 15.99 -18.24 -4.79
C PRO A 76 17.51 -18.08 -4.85
N LEU A 77 18.02 -17.08 -5.59
CA LEU A 77 19.45 -16.78 -5.72
C LEU A 77 20.01 -15.97 -4.53
N ARG A 78 19.13 -15.36 -3.73
CA ARG A 78 19.49 -14.51 -2.57
C ARG A 78 19.01 -15.12 -1.25
N ARG A 79 18.88 -16.45 -1.19
CA ARG A 79 18.42 -17.16 0.01
C ARG A 79 19.26 -16.77 1.23
N GLY A 80 18.58 -16.38 2.30
CA GLY A 80 19.18 -15.94 3.57
C GLY A 80 19.52 -14.46 3.63
N GLU A 81 19.47 -13.73 2.51
CA GLU A 81 19.68 -12.29 2.51
C GLU A 81 18.43 -11.57 3.00
N ARG A 82 18.63 -10.54 3.83
CA ARG A 82 17.54 -9.63 4.23
C ARG A 82 17.49 -8.45 3.27
N VAL A 83 16.33 -8.23 2.68
CA VAL A 83 16.09 -7.22 1.66
C VAL A 83 14.88 -6.36 2.03
N THR A 84 14.86 -5.14 1.53
CA THR A 84 13.73 -4.22 1.56
C THR A 84 13.31 -3.88 0.14
N ARG A 85 12.09 -3.37 -0.01
CA ARG A 85 11.56 -2.82 -1.27
C ARG A 85 11.01 -1.45 -1.00
N PHE A 86 11.38 -0.50 -1.87
CA PHE A 86 10.81 0.83 -1.88
C PHE A 86 9.67 0.88 -2.89
N HIS A 87 8.53 1.43 -2.49
CA HIS A 87 7.33 1.56 -3.29
C HIS A 87 6.91 3.02 -3.31
N ARG A 88 6.79 3.57 -4.52
CA ARG A 88 6.41 4.95 -4.72
C ARG A 88 4.89 5.09 -4.63
N ALA A 89 4.43 6.17 -4.00
CA ALA A 89 3.03 6.52 -3.95
C ALA A 89 2.44 6.58 -5.37
N GLY A 90 1.22 6.06 -5.55
CA GLY A 90 0.47 6.18 -6.79
C GLY A 90 0.87 5.22 -7.93
N GLN A 91 1.79 4.28 -7.72
CA GLN A 91 2.17 3.30 -8.76
C GLN A 91 1.29 2.04 -8.82
N GLY A 92 0.24 1.94 -7.99
CA GLY A 92 -0.77 0.89 -8.12
C GLY A 92 -0.25 -0.54 -7.95
N ASP A 93 0.86 -0.74 -7.24
CA ASP A 93 1.31 -2.09 -6.92
C ASP A 93 0.31 -2.81 -5.99
N GLU A 94 0.27 -4.15 -6.06
CA GLU A 94 -0.69 -4.98 -5.32
C GLU A 94 -0.70 -4.65 -3.81
N PHE A 95 0.46 -4.30 -3.26
CA PHE A 95 0.59 -3.94 -1.86
C PHE A 95 0.13 -2.50 -1.59
N GLY A 96 0.35 -1.56 -2.51
CA GLY A 96 -0.20 -0.20 -2.49
C GLY A 96 -1.73 -0.20 -2.56
N VAL A 97 -2.32 -1.09 -3.34
CA VAL A 97 -3.78 -1.31 -3.36
C VAL A 97 -4.28 -1.84 -2.02
N ARG A 98 -3.58 -2.81 -1.41
CA ARG A 98 -3.93 -3.34 -0.08
C ARG A 98 -3.78 -2.28 1.02
N ASP A 99 -2.72 -1.48 0.98
CA ASP A 99 -2.49 -0.40 1.94
C ASP A 99 -3.51 0.73 1.79
N ALA A 100 -3.85 1.10 0.54
CA ALA A 100 -4.91 2.05 0.26
C ALA A 100 -6.25 1.54 0.81
N LEU A 101 -6.60 0.27 0.57
CA LEU A 101 -7.80 -0.34 1.12
C LEU A 101 -7.78 -0.36 2.66
N LEU A 102 -6.64 -0.67 3.28
CA LEU A 102 -6.49 -0.63 4.74
C LEU A 102 -6.65 0.79 5.28
N ALA A 103 -6.08 1.80 4.62
CA ALA A 103 -6.21 3.20 4.99
C ALA A 103 -7.67 3.67 4.86
N CYS A 104 -8.36 3.29 3.79
CA CYS A 104 -9.80 3.55 3.63
C CYS A 104 -10.61 2.93 4.78
N ARG A 105 -10.34 1.66 5.12
CA ARG A 105 -11.02 0.99 6.26
C ARG A 105 -10.77 1.68 7.59
N LYS A 106 -9.53 2.13 7.85
CA LYS A 106 -9.20 2.91 9.05
C LYS A 106 -9.94 4.25 9.07
N ALA A 107 -9.99 4.96 7.95
CA ALA A 107 -10.72 6.22 7.85
C ALA A 107 -12.22 6.02 8.13
N VAL A 108 -12.83 4.95 7.62
CA VAL A 108 -14.22 4.59 7.94
C VAL A 108 -14.41 4.30 9.42
N ALA A 109 -13.49 3.58 10.05
CA ALA A 109 -13.53 3.34 11.49
C ALA A 109 -13.48 4.65 12.30
N TYR A 110 -12.58 5.57 11.95
CA TYR A 110 -12.49 6.89 12.58
C TYR A 110 -13.75 7.74 12.35
N MET A 111 -14.38 7.65 11.18
CA MET A 111 -15.68 8.28 10.94
C MET A 111 -16.77 7.69 11.84
N GLY A 112 -16.72 6.40 12.13
CA GLY A 112 -17.61 5.75 13.11
C GLY A 112 -17.40 6.23 14.54
N ASP A 113 -16.14 6.43 14.95
CA ASP A 113 -15.81 7.04 16.24
C ASP A 113 -16.32 8.48 16.33
N MET A 114 -16.12 9.27 15.27
CA MET A 114 -16.64 10.64 15.17
C MET A 114 -18.17 10.66 15.27
N HIS A 115 -18.86 9.82 14.49
CA HIS A 115 -20.32 9.73 14.53
C HIS A 115 -20.83 9.45 15.95
N ARG A 116 -20.20 8.51 16.68
CA ARG A 116 -20.57 8.21 18.07
C ARG A 116 -20.36 9.40 19.00
N ALA A 117 -19.19 10.04 18.94
CA ALA A 117 -18.86 11.17 19.81
C ALA A 117 -19.80 12.36 19.55
N CYS A 118 -20.04 12.69 18.28
CA CYS A 118 -20.94 13.77 17.90
C CYS A 118 -22.41 13.46 18.24
N THR A 119 -22.86 12.21 18.07
CA THR A 119 -24.23 11.82 18.48
C THR A 119 -24.41 11.93 19.99
N PHE A 120 -23.39 11.57 20.77
CA PHE A 120 -23.41 11.73 22.22
C PHE A 120 -23.54 13.21 22.61
N GLU A 121 -22.70 14.08 22.05
CA GLU A 121 -22.75 15.52 22.34
C GLU A 121 -24.04 16.18 21.85
N ALA A 122 -24.59 15.76 20.71
CA ALA A 122 -25.85 16.28 20.20
C ALA A 122 -27.04 16.03 21.15
N ASN A 123 -26.98 14.94 21.93
CA ASN A 123 -28.03 14.57 22.89
C ASN A 123 -27.68 14.97 24.33
N ASN A 124 -26.52 15.59 24.56
CA ASN A 124 -26.08 16.01 25.89
C ASN A 124 -26.76 17.35 26.26
N PRO A 125 -27.57 17.41 27.33
CA PRO A 125 -28.25 18.65 27.76
C PRO A 125 -27.30 19.78 28.13
N ASN A 126 -26.03 19.45 28.44
CA ASN A 126 -25.00 20.42 28.79
C ASN A 126 -24.04 20.72 27.61
N SER A 127 -24.35 20.24 26.41
CA SER A 127 -23.49 20.50 25.25
C SER A 127 -23.51 21.97 24.89
N ILE A 128 -22.34 22.47 24.47
CA ILE A 128 -22.17 23.86 24.06
C ILE A 128 -22.84 24.15 22.71
N GLU A 129 -22.91 23.15 21.82
CA GLU A 129 -23.43 23.29 20.45
C GLU A 129 -24.09 21.98 19.94
N PRO A 130 -25.21 21.55 20.54
CA PRO A 130 -25.83 20.26 20.23
C PRO A 130 -26.26 20.13 18.75
N GLU A 131 -26.73 21.22 18.12
CA GLU A 131 -27.11 21.22 16.70
C GLU A 131 -25.91 20.97 15.77
N ALA A 132 -24.76 21.59 16.05
CA ALA A 132 -23.56 21.44 15.23
C ALA A 132 -23.01 20.01 15.31
N PHE A 133 -23.01 19.42 16.51
CA PHE A 133 -22.68 18.02 16.69
C PHE A 133 -23.68 17.09 16.00
N GLY A 134 -24.97 17.41 16.01
CA GLY A 134 -26.00 16.66 15.27
C GLY A 134 -25.73 16.64 13.76
N GLN A 135 -25.47 17.80 13.17
CA GLN A 135 -25.12 17.91 11.74
C GLN A 135 -23.85 17.14 11.39
N MET A 136 -22.84 17.18 12.26
CA MET A 136 -21.59 16.43 12.06
C MET A 136 -21.83 14.91 12.15
N ALA A 137 -22.69 14.46 13.06
CA ALA A 137 -23.06 13.05 13.17
C ALA A 137 -23.80 12.55 11.92
N GLU A 138 -24.76 13.33 11.39
CA GLU A 138 -25.46 13.01 10.15
C GLU A 138 -24.51 12.97 8.94
N ALA A 139 -23.60 13.93 8.84
CA ALA A 139 -22.59 13.96 7.79
C ALA A 139 -21.68 12.71 7.84
N ALA A 140 -21.22 12.34 9.03
CA ALA A 140 -20.44 11.12 9.24
C ALA A 140 -21.19 9.87 8.81
N GLU A 141 -22.47 9.76 9.17
CA GLU A 141 -23.34 8.64 8.80
C GLU A 141 -23.54 8.56 7.28
N GLY A 142 -23.80 9.69 6.62
CA GLY A 142 -23.93 9.77 5.16
C GLY A 142 -22.65 9.33 4.44
N CYS A 143 -21.48 9.77 4.91
CA CYS A 143 -20.19 9.34 4.39
C CYS A 143 -19.97 7.83 4.56
N MET A 144 -20.23 7.28 5.76
CA MET A 144 -20.09 5.84 6.02
C MET A 144 -21.01 4.99 5.13
N LYS A 145 -22.27 5.40 4.94
CA LYS A 145 -23.22 4.71 4.04
C LYS A 145 -22.73 4.70 2.59
N THR A 146 -22.22 5.83 2.12
CA THR A 146 -21.70 5.97 0.75
C THR A 146 -20.51 5.05 0.51
N VAL A 147 -19.52 5.05 1.42
CA VAL A 147 -18.33 4.19 1.29
C VAL A 147 -18.69 2.71 1.35
N SER A 148 -19.58 2.31 2.28
CA SER A 148 -20.05 0.93 2.39
C SER A 148 -20.78 0.46 1.12
N GLY A 149 -21.55 1.34 0.49
CA GLY A 149 -22.19 1.09 -0.81
C GLY A 149 -21.18 0.82 -1.93
N VAL A 150 -20.08 1.58 -1.97
CA VAL A 150 -19.00 1.41 -2.95
C VAL A 150 -18.25 0.09 -2.74
N GLU A 151 -17.93 -0.29 -1.50
CA GLU A 151 -17.32 -1.59 -1.21
C GLU A 151 -18.21 -2.76 -1.66
N GLY A 152 -19.52 -2.66 -1.42
CA GLY A 152 -20.51 -3.65 -1.87
C GLY A 152 -20.55 -3.80 -3.40
N LEU A 153 -20.40 -2.70 -4.14
CA LEU A 153 -20.29 -2.72 -5.61
C LEU A 153 -18.97 -3.36 -6.07
N GLY A 154 -17.85 -3.02 -5.43
CA GLY A 154 -16.54 -3.60 -5.73
C GLY A 154 -16.50 -5.11 -5.56
N SER A 155 -17.10 -5.64 -4.49
CA SER A 155 -17.21 -7.08 -4.24
C SER A 155 -18.00 -7.79 -5.35
N LYS A 156 -19.11 -7.21 -5.80
CA LYS A 156 -19.92 -7.75 -6.91
C LYS A 156 -19.14 -7.78 -8.23
N VAL A 157 -18.38 -6.72 -8.52
CA VAL A 157 -17.55 -6.64 -9.74
C VAL A 157 -16.46 -7.70 -9.73
N LEU A 158 -15.77 -7.88 -8.59
CA LEU A 158 -14.73 -8.93 -8.44
C LEU A 158 -15.32 -10.34 -8.63
N HIS A 159 -16.48 -10.63 -8.02
CA HIS A 159 -17.15 -11.92 -8.23
C HIS A 159 -17.56 -12.15 -9.69
N ALA A 160 -18.03 -11.11 -10.38
CA ALA A 160 -18.33 -11.20 -11.81
C ALA A 160 -17.07 -11.47 -12.64
N GLN A 161 -15.96 -10.80 -12.34
CA GLN A 161 -14.67 -11.02 -13.01
C GLN A 161 -14.11 -12.42 -12.79
N ASP A 162 -14.15 -12.94 -11.56
CA ASP A 162 -13.73 -14.32 -11.27
C ASP A 162 -14.57 -15.35 -12.01
N THR A 163 -15.87 -15.10 -12.14
CA THR A 163 -16.78 -15.95 -12.90
C THR A 163 -16.44 -15.95 -14.38
N MET A 164 -16.23 -14.77 -14.98
CA MET A 164 -15.79 -14.64 -16.37
C MET A 164 -14.44 -15.30 -16.62
N ARG A 165 -13.48 -15.17 -15.69
CA ARG A 165 -12.18 -15.82 -15.78
C ARG A 165 -12.29 -17.34 -15.80
N ARG A 166 -13.11 -17.92 -14.92
CA ARG A 166 -13.36 -19.37 -14.92
C ARG A 166 -14.03 -19.85 -16.21
N GLN A 167 -14.95 -19.05 -16.76
CA GLN A 167 -15.58 -19.36 -18.05
C GLN A 167 -14.56 -19.30 -19.19
N ALA A 168 -13.72 -18.27 -19.25
CA ALA A 168 -12.67 -18.16 -20.26
C ALA A 168 -11.68 -19.33 -20.19
N GLN A 169 -11.31 -19.76 -18.97
CA GLN A 169 -10.44 -20.93 -18.78
C GLN A 169 -11.11 -22.22 -19.29
N ARG A 170 -12.40 -22.40 -18.98
CA ARG A 170 -13.15 -23.56 -19.44
C ARG A 170 -13.33 -23.58 -20.96
N ILE A 171 -13.46 -22.42 -21.60
CA ILE A 171 -13.48 -22.31 -23.07
C ILE A 171 -12.13 -22.73 -23.64
N ALA A 172 -11.01 -22.23 -23.09
CA ALA A 172 -9.68 -22.62 -23.53
C ALA A 172 -9.43 -24.13 -23.38
N ASP A 173 -9.88 -24.75 -22.28
CA ASP A 173 -9.76 -26.19 -22.06
C ASP A 173 -10.60 -26.99 -23.08
N LEU A 174 -11.80 -26.50 -23.43
CA LEU A 174 -12.65 -27.12 -24.45
C LEU A 174 -12.05 -26.97 -25.85
N GLU A 175 -11.48 -25.80 -26.18
CA GLU A 175 -10.79 -25.56 -27.45
C GLU A 175 -9.58 -26.50 -27.60
N ALA A 176 -8.82 -26.72 -26.53
CA ALA A 176 -7.71 -27.67 -26.52
C ALA A 176 -8.17 -29.11 -26.76
N GLN A 177 -9.26 -29.54 -26.10
CA GLN A 177 -9.86 -30.87 -26.32
C GLN A 177 -10.36 -31.06 -27.75
N ILE A 178 -10.97 -30.04 -28.34
CA ILE A 178 -11.42 -30.08 -29.74
C ILE A 178 -10.22 -30.21 -30.68
N ALA A 179 -9.16 -29.43 -30.46
CA ALA A 179 -7.94 -29.51 -31.28
C ALA A 179 -7.30 -30.91 -31.22
N GLU A 180 -7.27 -31.52 -30.04
CA GLU A 180 -6.72 -32.87 -29.83
C GLU A 180 -7.57 -33.96 -30.51
N LEU A 181 -8.90 -33.89 -30.39
CA LEU A 181 -9.81 -34.81 -31.09
C LEU A 181 -9.73 -34.68 -32.61
N THR A 182 -9.59 -33.46 -33.12
CA THR A 182 -9.47 -33.19 -34.56
C THR A 182 -8.14 -33.72 -35.12
N ALA A 183 -7.06 -33.60 -34.35
CA ALA A 183 -5.77 -34.18 -34.70
C ALA A 183 -5.81 -35.72 -34.72
N GLN A 184 -6.49 -36.34 -33.75
CA GLN A 184 -6.67 -37.79 -33.69
C GLN A 184 -7.54 -38.35 -34.81
N GLN A 185 -8.64 -37.66 -35.19
CA GLN A 185 -9.47 -38.05 -36.33
C GLN A 185 -8.74 -37.93 -37.67
N SER A 186 -7.89 -36.90 -37.81
CA SER A 186 -7.08 -36.70 -39.01
C SER A 186 -6.00 -37.79 -39.14
N ALA A 187 -5.43 -38.26 -38.03
CA ALA A 187 -4.45 -39.35 -38.01
C ALA A 187 -5.08 -40.74 -38.24
N ALA A 188 -6.36 -40.93 -37.88
CA ALA A 188 -7.09 -42.19 -38.10
C ALA A 188 -7.67 -42.34 -39.52
N SER A 189 -7.66 -41.25 -40.31
CA SER A 189 -8.22 -41.21 -41.68
C SER A 189 -7.15 -41.16 -42.78
N ALA A 190 -5.87 -41.26 -42.41
CA ALA A 190 -4.69 -41.30 -43.30
C ALA A 190 -4.10 -42.71 -43.34
#